data_AF-A0A845AQK0-F1
#
_entry.id   AF-A0A845AQK0-F1
#
_cell.length_a   1.000
_cell.length_b   1.000
_cell.length_c   1.000
_cell.angle_alpha   90.00
_cell.angle_beta   90.00
_cell.angle_gamma   90.00
#
_symmetry.space_group_name_H-M   'P 1'
#
loop_
_entity.id
_entity.type
_entity.pdbx_description
1 polymer ?
#
loop_
_entity_poly.entity_id
_entity_poly.type
_entity_poly.pdbx_seq_one_letter_code
_entity_poly.pdbx_strand_id
1 'polypeptide(L)'
;MHRLARYDVSQRFQSQMAKLAAEGGFGIICAAVMIALRSGVDTLAPTSGPFALVYPTVLVATLFGHLFAGLIAWALSFGWAWYFVLPYAESFSFKIPTDPPRVAINLLASLIVILFAESFRRAVRYYADVIEASADRRLTLLAELEHRTKNNFALVASLLEIQKRRHSDERVTRALEDASGRVMTFADAYTNLAAEQEEGADVAMKPYLERLIERLTKASFATNVSVRYSIADLTLPREQAVGLGLYLNESIANSAKYAFPDDRDGALEIDLYWPKAAGPYAYPIMAWAKRPFRLIMREV
;
A
#
# COMPACT_ATOMS: atom_id res chain seq x y z
N MET A 1 -2.11 14.26 4.46
CA MET A 1 -3.32 14.43 3.62
C MET A 1 -4.33 13.29 3.78
N HIS A 2 -3.91 12.03 3.97
CA HIS A 2 -4.82 10.87 4.09
C HIS A 2 -5.95 10.95 5.15
N ARG A 3 -5.71 11.66 6.28
CA ARG A 3 -6.68 11.78 7.38
C ARG A 3 -7.87 12.70 7.09
N LEU A 4 -7.71 13.71 6.24
CA LEU A 4 -8.79 14.68 5.96
C LEU A 4 -9.84 14.07 5.02
N ALA A 5 -9.43 13.22 4.07
CA ALA A 5 -10.34 12.57 3.13
C ALA A 5 -11.24 11.50 3.78
N ARG A 6 -10.80 10.90 4.89
CA ARG A 6 -11.59 9.93 5.68
C ARG A 6 -12.39 10.57 6.81
N TYR A 7 -12.28 11.88 7.02
CA TYR A 7 -12.98 12.53 8.12
C TYR A 7 -14.47 12.64 7.81
N ASP A 8 -15.28 12.10 8.72
CA ASP A 8 -16.71 12.05 8.64
C ASP A 8 -17.28 12.30 10.03
N VAL A 9 -18.17 13.29 10.14
CA VAL A 9 -18.72 13.74 11.43
C VAL A 9 -19.61 12.68 12.07
N SER A 10 -20.30 11.86 11.28
CA SER A 10 -21.26 10.87 11.80
C SER A 10 -20.66 9.48 11.99
N GLN A 11 -19.45 9.24 11.48
CA GLN A 11 -18.79 7.92 11.49
C GLN A 11 -18.56 7.34 12.90
N ARG A 12 -18.45 8.18 13.94
CA ARG A 12 -18.23 7.74 15.32
C ARG A 12 -19.49 7.22 16.02
N PHE A 13 -20.66 7.46 15.46
CA PHE A 13 -21.94 7.12 16.09
C PHE A 13 -22.50 5.83 15.52
N GLN A 14 -22.95 4.92 16.38
CA GLN A 14 -23.54 3.65 15.95
C GLN A 14 -25.04 3.75 15.67
N SER A 15 -25.79 4.55 16.45
CA SER A 15 -27.24 4.71 16.25
C SER A 15 -27.57 5.70 15.13
N GLN A 16 -28.59 5.39 14.33
CA GLN A 16 -29.02 6.25 13.23
C GLN A 16 -29.47 7.63 13.71
N MET A 17 -30.13 7.71 14.86
CA MET A 17 -30.54 8.99 15.45
C MET A 17 -29.33 9.84 15.87
N ALA A 18 -28.29 9.24 16.44
CA ALA A 18 -27.09 9.99 16.82
C ALA A 18 -26.30 10.47 15.59
N LYS A 19 -26.28 9.69 14.50
CA LYS A 19 -25.71 10.13 13.21
C LYS A 19 -26.42 11.37 12.68
N LEU A 20 -27.76 11.31 12.58
CA LEU A 20 -28.56 12.45 12.12
C LEU A 20 -28.40 13.68 13.02
N ALA A 21 -28.34 13.48 14.35
CA ALA A 21 -28.10 14.57 15.29
C ALA A 21 -26.71 15.21 15.10
N ALA A 22 -25.68 14.41 14.87
CA ALA A 22 -24.32 14.90 14.62
C ALA A 22 -24.23 15.65 13.28
N GLU A 23 -24.83 15.11 12.21
CA GLU A 23 -24.92 15.78 10.90
C GLU A 23 -25.68 17.10 11.00
N GLY A 24 -26.84 17.10 11.66
CA GLY A 24 -27.63 18.31 11.86
C GLY A 24 -26.91 19.35 12.71
N GLY A 25 -26.28 18.93 13.81
CA GLY A 25 -25.45 19.79 14.65
C GLY A 25 -24.29 20.42 13.86
N PHE A 26 -23.63 19.64 13.01
CA PHE A 26 -22.56 20.15 12.14
C PHE A 26 -23.08 21.18 11.13
N GLY A 27 -24.23 20.91 10.50
CA GLY A 27 -24.88 21.88 9.60
C GLY A 27 -25.20 23.20 10.28
N ILE A 28 -25.70 23.15 11.53
CA ILE A 28 -25.97 24.34 12.35
C ILE A 28 -24.68 25.11 12.64
N ILE A 29 -23.61 24.41 13.03
CA ILE A 29 -22.31 25.04 13.32
C ILE A 29 -21.76 25.73 12.07
N CYS A 30 -21.80 25.08 10.92
CA CYS A 30 -21.37 25.67 9.65
C CYS A 30 -22.16 26.95 9.33
N ALA A 31 -23.49 26.93 9.49
CA ALA A 31 -24.33 28.11 9.30
C ALA A 31 -23.98 29.23 10.29
N ALA A 32 -23.78 28.92 11.57
CA ALA A 32 -23.41 29.90 12.58
C ALA A 32 -22.05 30.57 12.28
N VAL A 33 -21.06 29.78 11.85
CA VAL A 33 -19.76 30.30 11.42
C VAL A 33 -19.90 31.21 10.19
N MET A 34 -20.72 30.82 9.22
CA MET A 34 -21.01 31.64 8.05
C MET A 34 -21.62 32.98 8.44
N ILE A 35 -22.64 32.97 9.30
CA ILE A 35 -23.31 34.17 9.80
C ILE A 35 -22.32 35.10 10.50
N ALA A 36 -21.50 34.56 11.41
CA ALA A 36 -20.49 35.33 12.12
C ALA A 36 -19.48 35.97 11.15
N LEU A 37 -19.00 35.19 10.17
CA LEU A 37 -18.07 35.67 9.14
C LEU A 37 -18.74 36.75 8.27
N ARG A 38 -19.99 36.55 7.87
CA ARG A 38 -20.73 37.48 7.02
C ARG A 38 -20.96 38.82 7.72
N SER A 39 -21.39 38.79 8.97
CA SER A 39 -21.56 39.99 9.81
C SER A 39 -20.25 40.76 9.97
N GLY A 40 -19.11 40.06 10.09
CA GLY A 40 -17.80 40.70 10.08
C GLY A 40 -17.48 41.38 8.74
N VAL A 41 -17.74 40.69 7.63
CA VAL A 41 -17.55 41.25 6.28
C VAL A 41 -18.42 42.48 6.03
N ASP A 42 -19.65 42.53 6.54
CA ASP A 42 -20.54 43.69 6.40
C ASP A 42 -19.97 44.97 7.02
N THR A 43 -19.16 44.86 8.08
CA THR A 43 -18.49 46.04 8.69
C THR A 43 -17.43 46.66 7.78
N LEU A 44 -16.84 45.86 6.88
CA LEU A 44 -15.74 46.27 5.99
C LEU A 44 -16.21 46.54 4.56
N ALA A 45 -17.18 45.77 4.08
CA ALA A 45 -17.68 45.80 2.72
C ALA A 45 -19.22 45.62 2.70
N PRO A 46 -19.98 46.69 2.97
CA PRO A 46 -21.46 46.63 3.09
C PRO A 46 -22.18 46.22 1.79
N THR A 47 -21.53 46.38 0.64
CA THR A 47 -22.10 46.05 -0.68
C THR A 47 -21.78 44.63 -1.15
N SER A 48 -21.23 43.80 -0.27
CA SER A 48 -20.90 42.40 -0.58
C SER A 48 -22.15 41.59 -0.92
N GLY A 49 -22.06 40.71 -1.92
CA GLY A 49 -23.20 39.92 -2.38
C GLY A 49 -23.84 39.09 -1.25
N PRO A 50 -25.18 39.08 -1.12
CA PRO A 50 -25.87 38.54 0.06
C PRO A 50 -25.66 37.04 0.26
N PHE A 51 -25.49 36.28 -0.82
CA PHE A 51 -25.40 34.82 -0.79
C PHE A 51 -23.99 34.26 -1.00
N ALA A 52 -22.96 35.11 -1.11
CA ALA A 52 -21.62 34.67 -1.52
C ALA A 52 -21.03 33.59 -0.60
N LEU A 53 -21.22 33.73 0.72
CA LEU A 53 -20.71 32.77 1.70
C LEU A 53 -21.60 31.53 1.89
N VAL A 54 -22.80 31.51 1.29
CA VAL A 54 -23.66 30.31 1.35
C VAL A 54 -22.99 29.15 0.62
N TYR A 55 -22.41 29.39 -0.55
CA TYR A 55 -21.77 28.35 -1.38
C TYR A 55 -20.64 27.58 -0.68
N PRO A 56 -19.59 28.22 -0.13
CA PRO A 56 -18.55 27.49 0.59
C PRO A 56 -19.10 26.79 1.85
N THR A 57 -20.11 27.38 2.50
CA THR A 57 -20.71 26.81 3.72
C THR A 57 -21.45 25.52 3.43
N VAL A 58 -22.33 25.51 2.42
CA VAL A 58 -23.08 24.30 2.06
C VAL A 58 -22.14 23.23 1.50
N LEU A 59 -21.11 23.63 0.75
CA LEU A 59 -20.09 22.70 0.23
C LEU A 59 -19.36 21.98 1.38
N VAL A 60 -18.86 22.72 2.36
CA VAL A 60 -18.16 22.15 3.53
C VAL A 60 -19.11 21.30 4.37
N ALA A 61 -20.32 21.79 4.64
CA ALA A 61 -21.33 21.06 5.39
C ALA A 61 -21.66 19.72 4.72
N THR A 62 -21.85 19.69 3.39
CA THR A 62 -22.13 18.46 2.66
C THR A 62 -20.95 17.51 2.59
N LEU A 63 -19.74 18.03 2.35
CA LEU A 63 -18.55 17.18 2.18
C LEU A 63 -18.21 16.40 3.45
N PHE A 64 -18.35 17.02 4.62
CA PHE A 64 -17.99 16.42 5.91
C PHE A 64 -19.18 15.88 6.71
N GLY A 65 -20.38 16.44 6.51
CA GLY A 65 -21.61 16.12 7.26
C GLY A 65 -22.77 15.59 6.40
N HIS A 66 -22.53 15.29 5.12
CA HIS A 66 -23.48 14.63 4.20
C HIS A 66 -24.64 15.53 3.77
N LEU A 67 -25.52 14.97 2.95
CA LEU A 67 -26.70 15.66 2.43
C LEU A 67 -27.51 16.37 3.52
N PHE A 68 -27.72 15.72 4.67
CA PHE A 68 -28.53 16.27 5.74
C PHE A 68 -27.90 17.52 6.37
N ALA A 69 -26.60 17.49 6.70
CA ALA A 69 -25.89 18.67 7.20
C ALA A 69 -25.88 19.80 6.15
N GLY A 70 -25.69 19.46 4.87
CA GLY A 70 -25.74 20.40 3.75
C GLY A 70 -27.08 21.13 3.65
N LEU A 71 -28.19 20.39 3.72
CA LEU A 71 -29.54 20.96 3.67
C LEU A 71 -29.86 21.84 4.88
N ILE A 72 -29.40 21.46 6.07
CA ILE A 72 -29.56 22.28 7.28
C ILE A 72 -28.74 23.56 7.18
N ALA A 73 -27.46 23.44 6.81
CA ALA A 73 -26.59 24.60 6.61
C ALA A 73 -27.18 25.54 5.56
N TRP A 74 -27.72 24.99 4.47
CA TRP A 74 -28.40 25.73 3.41
C TRP A 74 -29.63 26.46 3.91
N ALA A 75 -30.57 25.78 4.57
CA ALA A 75 -31.81 26.39 5.05
C ALA A 75 -31.54 27.55 6.01
N LEU A 76 -30.62 27.36 6.96
CA LEU A 76 -30.26 28.38 7.95
C LEU A 76 -29.49 29.54 7.32
N SER A 77 -28.47 29.24 6.52
CA SER A 77 -27.63 30.26 5.87
C SER A 77 -28.40 31.10 4.86
N PHE A 78 -29.19 30.44 4.03
CA PHE A 78 -29.97 31.09 2.98
C PHE A 78 -31.14 31.89 3.58
N GLY A 79 -31.85 31.31 4.55
CA GLY A 79 -32.93 31.98 5.26
C GLY A 79 -32.44 33.23 6.00
N TRP A 80 -31.30 33.13 6.70
CA TRP A 80 -30.69 34.28 7.37
C TRP A 80 -30.24 35.35 6.37
N ALA A 81 -29.58 34.98 5.27
CA ALA A 81 -29.16 35.92 4.23
C ALA A 81 -30.36 36.62 3.56
N TRP A 82 -31.46 35.89 3.33
CA TRP A 82 -32.69 36.50 2.81
C TRP A 82 -33.27 37.49 3.81
N TYR A 83 -33.42 37.09 5.07
CA TYR A 83 -34.15 37.88 6.07
C TYR A 83 -33.38 39.11 6.59
N PHE A 84 -32.04 39.02 6.70
CA PHE A 84 -31.22 40.07 7.31
C PHE A 84 -30.31 40.83 6.35
N VAL A 85 -29.94 40.26 5.19
CA VAL A 85 -28.94 40.87 4.29
C VAL A 85 -29.56 41.53 3.06
N LEU A 86 -30.74 41.08 2.61
CA LEU A 86 -31.48 41.79 1.56
C LEU A 86 -31.99 43.15 2.08
N PRO A 87 -32.16 44.16 1.20
CA PRO A 87 -32.35 45.57 1.58
C PRO A 87 -33.62 45.92 2.39
N TYR A 88 -34.44 44.92 2.72
CA TYR A 88 -35.38 45.00 3.84
C TYR A 88 -34.92 44.01 4.93
N ALA A 89 -34.23 44.51 5.95
CA ALA A 89 -34.09 43.74 7.18
C ALA A 89 -35.51 43.46 7.71
N GLU A 90 -35.76 42.21 8.12
CA GLU A 90 -37.01 41.74 8.75
C GLU A 90 -38.19 41.42 7.82
N SER A 91 -37.95 41.21 6.52
CA SER A 91 -39.02 40.80 5.59
C SER A 91 -38.53 39.87 4.47
N PHE A 92 -39.41 38.97 4.01
CA PHE A 92 -39.20 38.20 2.77
C PHE A 92 -39.69 38.93 1.51
N SER A 93 -40.07 40.21 1.64
CA SER A 93 -40.56 41.04 0.53
C SER A 93 -39.43 41.61 -0.32
N PHE A 94 -39.71 41.88 -1.59
CA PHE A 94 -38.75 42.38 -2.56
C PHE A 94 -39.03 43.85 -2.91
N LYS A 95 -38.03 44.73 -2.70
CA LYS A 95 -38.12 46.14 -3.15
C LYS A 95 -37.69 46.30 -4.59
N ILE A 96 -36.58 45.64 -4.94
CA ILE A 96 -35.93 45.79 -6.22
C ILE A 96 -36.49 44.69 -7.14
N PRO A 97 -37.02 45.03 -8.33
CA PRO A 97 -37.56 44.04 -9.27
C PRO A 97 -36.57 42.93 -9.65
N THR A 98 -35.27 43.16 -9.51
CA THR A 98 -34.21 42.19 -9.79
C THR A 98 -33.94 41.20 -8.66
N ASP A 99 -34.43 41.44 -7.44
CA ASP A 99 -34.14 40.56 -6.29
C ASP A 99 -34.83 39.19 -6.34
N PRO A 100 -36.13 39.07 -6.69
CA PRO A 100 -36.78 37.76 -6.81
C PRO A 100 -36.04 36.77 -7.72
N PRO A 101 -35.66 37.13 -8.97
CA PRO A 101 -34.91 36.21 -9.81
C PRO A 101 -33.50 35.92 -9.28
N ARG A 102 -32.82 36.89 -8.62
CA ARG A 102 -31.51 36.66 -7.99
C ARG A 102 -31.60 35.65 -6.85
N VAL A 103 -32.61 35.77 -5.99
CA VAL A 103 -32.85 34.81 -4.90
C VAL A 103 -33.15 33.43 -5.46
N ALA A 104 -34.05 33.32 -6.44
CA ALA A 104 -34.37 32.05 -7.09
C ALA A 104 -33.14 31.37 -7.70
N ILE A 105 -32.30 32.12 -8.42
CA ILE A 105 -31.06 31.59 -9.02
C ILE A 105 -30.09 31.09 -7.94
N ASN A 106 -29.85 31.87 -6.88
CA ASN A 106 -28.92 31.47 -5.82
C ASN A 106 -29.44 30.27 -5.02
N LEU A 107 -30.77 30.19 -4.82
CA LEU A 107 -31.42 29.07 -4.16
C LEU A 107 -31.20 27.78 -4.96
N LEU A 108 -31.47 27.81 -6.26
CA LEU A 108 -31.26 26.67 -7.15
C LEU A 108 -29.77 26.32 -7.29
N ALA A 109 -28.90 27.30 -7.46
CA ALA A 109 -27.46 27.08 -7.60
C ALA A 109 -26.85 26.44 -6.35
N SER A 110 -27.24 26.87 -5.16
CA SER A 110 -26.75 26.27 -3.90
C SER A 110 -27.28 24.84 -3.68
N LEU A 111 -28.51 24.53 -4.10
CA LEU A 111 -29.00 23.15 -4.12
C LEU A 111 -28.21 22.27 -5.10
N ILE A 112 -27.88 22.77 -6.29
CA ILE A 112 -27.03 22.05 -7.25
C ILE A 112 -25.65 21.76 -6.64
N VAL A 113 -25.05 22.72 -5.93
CA VAL A 113 -23.77 22.51 -5.23
C VAL A 113 -23.88 21.40 -4.20
N ILE A 114 -24.96 21.35 -3.41
CA ILE A 114 -25.18 20.28 -2.42
C ILE A 114 -25.29 18.91 -3.11
N LEU A 115 -26.09 18.81 -4.18
CA LEU A 115 -26.27 17.56 -4.91
C LEU A 115 -24.95 17.09 -5.54
N PHE A 116 -24.18 18.01 -6.13
CA PHE A 116 -22.89 17.72 -6.73
C PHE A 116 -21.85 17.32 -5.68
N ALA A 117 -21.81 18.03 -4.54
CA ALA A 117 -20.89 17.70 -3.44
C ALA A 117 -21.21 16.31 -2.86
N GLU A 118 -22.49 15.98 -2.68
CA GLU A 118 -22.92 14.67 -2.18
C GLU A 118 -22.64 13.55 -3.19
N SER A 119 -22.88 13.78 -4.49
CA SER A 119 -22.60 12.78 -5.52
C SER A 119 -21.10 12.53 -5.65
N PHE A 120 -20.29 13.58 -5.64
CA PHE A 120 -18.84 13.49 -5.65
C PHE A 120 -18.31 12.73 -4.42
N ARG A 121 -18.80 13.07 -3.22
CA ARG A 121 -18.45 12.38 -1.98
C ARG A 121 -18.77 10.88 -2.04
N ARG A 122 -19.97 10.52 -2.53
CA ARG A 122 -20.37 9.12 -2.71
C ARG A 122 -19.48 8.39 -3.72
N ALA A 123 -19.16 9.03 -4.84
CA ALA A 123 -18.27 8.45 -5.84
C ALA A 123 -16.87 8.18 -5.27
N VAL A 124 -16.28 9.17 -4.57
CA VAL A 124 -14.94 9.00 -3.96
C VAL A 124 -14.94 7.86 -2.94
N ARG A 125 -15.96 7.75 -2.09
CA ARG A 125 -16.07 6.65 -1.12
C ARG A 125 -16.23 5.30 -1.79
N TYR A 126 -17.08 5.22 -2.80
CA TYR A 126 -17.26 4.00 -3.59
C TYR A 126 -15.94 3.52 -4.20
N TYR A 127 -15.17 4.42 -4.84
CA TYR A 127 -13.88 4.07 -5.40
C TYR A 127 -12.86 3.66 -4.33
N ALA A 128 -12.86 4.33 -3.17
CA ALA A 128 -11.98 3.95 -2.07
C ALA A 128 -12.25 2.51 -1.59
N ASP A 129 -13.52 2.17 -1.37
CA ASP A 129 -13.94 0.83 -0.94
C ASP A 129 -13.62 -0.24 -2.00
N VAL A 130 -13.81 0.08 -3.29
CA VAL A 130 -13.47 -0.83 -4.41
C VAL A 130 -11.97 -1.10 -4.48
N ILE A 131 -11.13 -0.07 -4.31
CA ILE A 131 -9.67 -0.22 -4.30
C ILE A 131 -9.24 -1.11 -3.13
N GLU A 132 -9.77 -0.86 -1.94
CA GLU A 132 -9.47 -1.66 -0.74
C GLU A 132 -9.87 -3.13 -0.92
N ALA A 133 -11.09 -3.39 -1.40
CA ALA A 133 -11.55 -4.74 -1.70
C ALA A 133 -10.71 -5.44 -2.78
N SER A 134 -10.26 -4.70 -3.80
CA SER A 134 -9.39 -5.24 -4.85
C SER A 134 -8.01 -5.62 -4.31
N ALA A 135 -7.46 -4.82 -3.39
CA ALA A 135 -6.18 -5.08 -2.74
C ALA A 135 -6.27 -6.32 -1.86
N ASP A 136 -7.29 -6.43 -1.02
CA ASP A 136 -7.53 -7.61 -0.16
C ASP A 136 -7.69 -8.90 -0.99
N ARG A 137 -8.43 -8.80 -2.11
CA ARG A 137 -8.61 -9.94 -3.02
C ARG A 137 -7.28 -10.36 -3.64
N ARG A 138 -6.44 -9.41 -4.05
CA ARG A 138 -5.11 -9.68 -4.61
C ARG A 138 -4.22 -10.38 -3.59
N LEU A 139 -4.16 -9.87 -2.36
CA LEU A 139 -3.39 -10.47 -1.27
C LEU A 139 -3.84 -11.91 -0.98
N THR A 140 -5.14 -12.15 -0.95
CA THR A 140 -5.71 -13.50 -0.75
C THR A 140 -5.32 -14.46 -1.89
N LEU A 141 -5.38 -14.00 -3.14
CA LEU A 141 -4.99 -14.80 -4.31
C LEU A 141 -3.50 -15.12 -4.31
N LEU A 142 -2.66 -14.17 -3.93
CA LEU A 142 -1.21 -14.37 -3.81
C LEU A 142 -0.89 -15.44 -2.75
N ALA A 143 -1.53 -15.36 -1.57
CA ALA A 143 -1.36 -16.35 -0.51
C ALA A 143 -1.76 -17.77 -0.97
N GLU A 144 -2.86 -17.91 -1.72
CA GLU A 144 -3.29 -19.19 -2.29
C GLU A 144 -2.31 -19.71 -3.35
N LEU A 145 -1.80 -18.84 -4.22
CA LEU A 145 -0.78 -19.20 -5.23
C LEU A 145 0.52 -19.68 -4.57
N GLU A 146 0.97 -19.02 -3.50
CA GLU A 146 2.13 -19.45 -2.73
C GLU A 146 1.93 -20.85 -2.14
N HIS A 147 0.78 -21.07 -1.51
CA HIS A 147 0.43 -22.36 -0.93
C HIS A 147 0.39 -23.47 -1.98
N ARG A 148 -0.23 -23.21 -3.15
CA ARG A 148 -0.23 -24.17 -4.28
C ARG A 148 1.15 -24.42 -4.84
N THR A 149 2.00 -23.39 -4.89
CA THR A 149 3.37 -23.55 -5.39
C THR A 149 4.21 -24.42 -4.45
N LYS A 150 4.08 -24.25 -3.12
CA LYS A 150 4.65 -25.18 -2.13
C LYS A 150 4.19 -26.61 -2.38
N ASN A 151 2.87 -26.81 -2.55
CA ASN A 151 2.31 -28.14 -2.79
C ASN A 151 2.84 -28.78 -4.08
N ASN A 152 3.01 -27.99 -5.15
CA ASN A 152 3.57 -28.47 -6.41
C ASN A 152 5.02 -28.93 -6.26
N PHE A 153 5.86 -28.16 -5.57
CA PHE A 153 7.23 -28.58 -5.31
C PHE A 153 7.30 -29.81 -4.40
N ALA A 154 6.47 -29.89 -3.36
CA ALA A 154 6.37 -31.08 -2.51
C ALA A 154 5.96 -32.33 -3.30
N LEU A 155 5.04 -32.18 -4.27
CA LEU A 155 4.65 -33.26 -5.17
C LEU A 155 5.82 -33.71 -6.05
N VAL A 156 6.57 -32.77 -6.65
CA VAL A 156 7.77 -33.11 -7.44
C VAL A 156 8.81 -33.83 -6.58
N ALA A 157 9.07 -33.35 -5.36
CA ALA A 157 9.98 -34.02 -4.41
C ALA A 157 9.51 -35.44 -4.06
N SER A 158 8.20 -35.63 -3.84
CA SER A 158 7.63 -36.96 -3.55
C SER A 158 7.80 -37.94 -4.71
N LEU A 159 7.68 -37.48 -5.96
CA LEU A 159 7.91 -38.30 -7.15
C LEU A 159 9.38 -38.72 -7.25
N LEU A 160 10.32 -37.81 -6.97
CA LEU A 160 11.75 -38.11 -6.95
C LEU A 160 12.07 -39.16 -5.86
N GLU A 161 11.45 -39.06 -4.69
CA GLU A 161 11.59 -40.04 -3.62
C GLU A 161 11.02 -41.42 -3.99
N ILE A 162 9.90 -41.47 -4.72
CA ILE A 162 9.36 -42.72 -5.27
C ILE A 162 10.32 -43.34 -6.28
N GLN A 163 10.89 -42.54 -7.19
CA GLN A 163 11.89 -43.03 -8.14
C GLN A 163 13.14 -43.54 -7.42
N LYS A 164 13.58 -42.85 -6.37
CA LYS A 164 14.73 -43.25 -5.53
C LYS A 164 14.55 -44.67 -5.00
N ARG A 165 13.35 -44.98 -4.45
CA ARG A 165 13.03 -46.31 -3.91
C ARG A 165 12.98 -47.44 -4.95
N ARG A 166 12.86 -47.12 -6.25
CA ARG A 166 12.80 -48.10 -7.34
C ARG A 166 14.19 -48.49 -7.87
N HIS A 167 15.24 -47.80 -7.45
CA HIS A 167 16.62 -48.06 -7.88
C HIS A 167 17.49 -48.47 -6.69
N SER A 168 18.31 -49.50 -6.90
CA SER A 168 19.26 -50.05 -5.92
C SER A 168 20.70 -49.58 -6.12
N ASP A 169 20.99 -48.88 -7.23
CA ASP A 169 22.30 -48.29 -7.50
C ASP A 169 22.51 -47.05 -6.61
N GLU A 170 23.46 -47.13 -5.68
CA GLU A 170 23.79 -46.03 -4.76
C GLU A 170 24.10 -44.70 -5.44
N ARG A 171 24.67 -44.69 -6.65
CA ARG A 171 24.93 -43.44 -7.40
C ARG A 171 23.62 -42.81 -7.85
N VAL A 172 22.67 -43.61 -8.31
CA VAL A 172 21.34 -43.16 -8.73
C VAL A 172 20.53 -42.69 -7.52
N THR A 173 20.58 -43.45 -6.42
CA THR A 173 19.91 -43.11 -5.16
C THR A 173 20.40 -41.77 -4.61
N ARG A 174 21.72 -41.55 -4.57
CA ARG A 174 22.32 -40.27 -4.15
C ARG A 174 21.94 -39.11 -5.07
N ALA A 175 21.95 -39.32 -6.39
CA ALA A 175 21.58 -38.28 -7.34
C ALA A 175 20.11 -37.85 -7.21
N LEU A 176 19.20 -38.79 -6.97
CA LEU A 176 17.77 -38.51 -6.76
C LEU A 176 17.49 -37.84 -5.41
N GLU A 177 18.25 -38.21 -4.38
CA GLU A 177 18.18 -37.56 -3.07
C GLU A 177 18.65 -36.10 -3.13
N ASP A 178 19.75 -35.83 -3.85
CA ASP A 178 20.25 -34.48 -4.11
C ASP A 178 19.22 -33.66 -4.91
N ALA A 179 18.62 -34.25 -5.95
CA ALA A 179 17.57 -33.60 -6.73
C ALA A 179 16.33 -33.26 -5.90
N SER A 180 15.88 -34.17 -5.03
CA SER A 180 14.74 -33.94 -4.13
C SER A 180 15.02 -32.82 -3.12
N GLY A 181 16.21 -32.84 -2.51
CA GLY A 181 16.67 -31.79 -1.59
C GLY A 181 16.74 -30.41 -2.27
N ARG A 182 17.19 -30.36 -3.53
CA ARG A 182 17.19 -29.12 -4.33
C ARG A 182 15.79 -28.61 -4.62
N VAL A 183 14.85 -29.49 -5.01
CA VAL A 183 13.45 -29.10 -5.27
C VAL A 183 12.80 -28.49 -4.02
N MET A 184 13.04 -29.07 -2.85
CA MET A 184 12.55 -28.51 -1.58
C MET A 184 13.20 -27.16 -1.26
N THR A 185 14.51 -27.04 -1.50
CA THR A 185 15.27 -25.80 -1.38
C THR A 185 14.73 -24.70 -2.31
N PHE A 186 14.34 -25.04 -3.55
CA PHE A 186 13.64 -24.16 -4.48
C PHE A 186 12.29 -23.70 -3.93
N ALA A 187 11.50 -24.61 -3.36
CA ALA A 187 10.19 -24.31 -2.79
C ALA A 187 10.29 -23.29 -1.65
N ASP A 188 11.28 -23.49 -0.77
CA ASP A 188 11.54 -22.60 0.34
C ASP A 188 12.00 -21.23 -0.17
N ALA A 189 12.98 -21.18 -1.08
CA ALA A 189 13.47 -19.93 -1.65
C ALA A 189 12.37 -19.12 -2.35
N TYR A 190 11.53 -19.79 -3.15
CA TYR A 190 10.42 -19.16 -3.88
C TYR A 190 9.41 -18.51 -2.94
N THR A 191 9.08 -19.18 -1.83
CA THR A 191 8.04 -18.73 -0.91
C THR A 191 8.47 -17.57 -0.03
N ASN A 192 9.77 -17.44 0.26
CA ASN A 192 10.26 -16.24 0.97
C ASN A 192 10.24 -15.00 0.10
N LEU A 193 10.44 -15.14 -1.20
CA LEU A 193 10.38 -14.01 -2.14
C LEU A 193 8.95 -13.59 -2.47
N ALA A 194 8.00 -14.54 -2.42
CA ALA A 194 6.60 -14.25 -2.69
C ALA A 194 5.93 -13.45 -1.56
N ALA A 195 6.30 -13.74 -0.30
CA ALA A 195 5.71 -13.11 0.87
C ALA A 195 6.03 -11.61 1.05
N GLU A 196 7.01 -11.07 0.34
CA GLU A 196 7.56 -9.74 0.63
C GLU A 196 7.32 -8.66 -0.44
N GLN A 197 6.83 -8.95 -1.66
CA GLN A 197 6.82 -7.91 -2.71
C GLN A 197 5.65 -7.93 -3.71
N GLU A 198 5.28 -6.71 -4.12
CA GLU A 198 4.38 -6.45 -5.25
C GLU A 198 4.88 -7.11 -6.53
N GLU A 199 3.95 -7.74 -7.23
CA GLU A 199 4.12 -8.39 -8.53
C GLU A 199 4.86 -7.47 -9.52
N GLY A 200 6.05 -7.88 -9.98
CA GLY A 200 6.82 -7.17 -11.01
C GLY A 200 7.84 -6.15 -10.50
N ALA A 201 8.01 -5.96 -9.19
CA ALA A 201 9.06 -5.11 -8.64
C ALA A 201 10.45 -5.78 -8.71
N ASP A 202 11.50 -5.00 -9.01
CA ASP A 202 12.86 -5.46 -8.82
C ASP A 202 13.14 -5.72 -7.33
N VAL A 203 13.84 -6.80 -7.04
CA VAL A 203 14.18 -7.24 -5.69
C VAL A 203 15.43 -6.53 -5.22
N ALA A 204 15.34 -5.80 -4.10
CA ALA A 204 16.52 -5.25 -3.43
C ALA A 204 17.35 -6.40 -2.83
N MET A 205 18.53 -6.64 -3.40
CA MET A 205 19.30 -7.86 -3.12
C MET A 205 19.96 -7.86 -1.75
N LYS A 206 20.37 -6.70 -1.23
CA LYS A 206 20.97 -6.58 0.09
C LYS A 206 20.05 -7.10 1.20
N PRO A 207 18.85 -6.53 1.43
CA PRO A 207 17.97 -7.01 2.49
C PRO A 207 17.50 -8.46 2.26
N TYR A 208 17.33 -8.87 0.99
CA TYR A 208 16.93 -10.23 0.64
C TYR A 208 17.99 -11.27 1.02
N LEU A 209 19.25 -11.07 0.61
CA LEU A 209 20.32 -12.02 0.87
C LEU A 209 20.76 -12.02 2.35
N GLU A 210 20.73 -10.88 3.04
CA GLU A 210 21.00 -10.81 4.48
C GLU A 210 20.06 -11.73 5.27
N ARG A 211 18.73 -11.59 5.04
CA ARG A 211 17.73 -12.48 5.66
C ARG A 211 17.93 -13.94 5.31
N LEU A 212 18.24 -14.22 4.04
CA LEU A 212 18.45 -15.59 3.57
C LEU A 212 19.68 -16.22 4.23
N ILE A 213 20.81 -15.51 4.27
CA ILE A 213 22.05 -15.97 4.89
C ILE A 213 21.80 -16.28 6.37
N GLU A 214 21.24 -15.33 7.12
CA GLU A 214 20.97 -15.53 8.56
C GLU A 214 20.13 -16.77 8.86
N ARG A 215 19.09 -17.00 8.05
CA ARG A 215 18.23 -18.17 8.25
C ARG A 215 18.96 -19.47 7.92
N LEU A 216 19.65 -19.50 6.80
CA LEU A 216 20.35 -20.70 6.35
C LEU A 216 21.49 -21.06 7.28
N THR A 217 22.27 -20.07 7.74
CA THR A 217 23.40 -20.32 8.64
C THR A 217 22.93 -20.85 9.99
N LYS A 218 21.82 -20.31 10.50
CA LYS A 218 21.19 -20.80 11.74
C LYS A 218 20.67 -22.24 11.62
N ALA A 219 20.28 -22.67 10.42
CA ALA A 219 19.78 -24.01 10.18
C ALA A 219 20.89 -25.03 9.85
N SER A 220 22.00 -24.58 9.25
CA SER A 220 23.01 -25.46 8.65
C SER A 220 24.32 -25.56 9.44
N PHE A 221 24.67 -24.62 10.31
CA PHE A 221 25.93 -24.63 11.05
C PHE A 221 25.73 -24.64 12.57
N ALA A 222 26.66 -25.27 13.29
CA ALA A 222 26.80 -25.15 14.73
C ALA A 222 27.55 -23.85 15.12
N THR A 223 27.58 -23.50 16.41
CA THR A 223 28.10 -22.21 16.92
C THR A 223 29.60 -21.95 16.65
N ASN A 224 30.30 -22.97 16.19
CA ASN A 224 31.74 -23.01 15.88
C ASN A 224 32.10 -22.46 14.48
N VAL A 225 31.14 -22.23 13.59
CA VAL A 225 31.39 -21.66 12.26
C VAL A 225 31.04 -20.17 12.24
N SER A 226 32.05 -19.33 12.01
CA SER A 226 31.86 -17.88 11.86
C SER A 226 31.43 -17.53 10.43
N VAL A 227 30.35 -16.76 10.28
CA VAL A 227 29.84 -16.35 8.96
C VAL A 227 30.00 -14.84 8.79
N ARG A 228 30.68 -14.43 7.71
CA ARG A 228 30.84 -13.04 7.30
C ARG A 228 30.28 -12.85 5.90
N TYR A 229 29.61 -11.74 5.66
CA TYR A 229 29.06 -11.45 4.34
C TYR A 229 29.16 -9.95 3.98
N SER A 230 29.33 -9.68 2.70
CA SER A 230 29.33 -8.34 2.10
C SER A 230 28.46 -8.34 0.86
N ILE A 231 27.31 -7.65 0.92
CA ILE A 231 26.32 -7.65 -0.16
C ILE A 231 26.24 -6.27 -0.80
N ALA A 232 26.53 -6.19 -2.10
CA ALA A 232 26.37 -4.98 -2.89
C ALA A 232 24.90 -4.53 -2.94
N ASP A 233 24.69 -3.21 -2.85
CA ASP A 233 23.37 -2.60 -2.97
C ASP A 233 22.96 -2.52 -4.44
N LEU A 234 22.07 -3.41 -4.85
CA LEU A 234 21.56 -3.53 -6.21
C LEU A 234 20.17 -4.14 -6.22
N THR A 235 19.45 -3.89 -7.32
CA THR A 235 18.13 -4.46 -7.58
C THR A 235 18.21 -5.43 -8.75
N LEU A 236 17.59 -6.61 -8.63
CA LEU A 236 17.51 -7.59 -9.71
C LEU A 236 16.05 -7.91 -10.04
N PRO A 237 15.74 -8.26 -11.31
CA PRO A 237 14.47 -8.88 -11.64
C PRO A 237 14.24 -10.11 -10.77
N ARG A 238 12.98 -10.33 -10.35
CA ARG A 238 12.58 -11.41 -9.43
C ARG A 238 13.16 -12.78 -9.80
N GLU A 239 13.11 -13.16 -11.07
CA GLU A 239 13.63 -14.45 -11.54
C GLU A 239 15.13 -14.63 -11.26
N GLN A 240 15.91 -13.56 -11.41
CA GLN A 240 17.35 -13.59 -11.14
C GLN A 240 17.63 -13.62 -9.63
N ALA A 241 16.83 -12.90 -8.84
CA ALA A 241 16.93 -12.91 -7.38
C ALA A 241 16.65 -14.31 -6.80
N VAL A 242 15.60 -14.98 -7.30
CA VAL A 242 15.31 -16.39 -6.96
C VAL A 242 16.51 -17.29 -7.29
N GLY A 243 17.04 -17.17 -8.50
CA GLY A 243 18.18 -17.97 -8.95
C GLY A 243 19.42 -17.80 -8.06
N LEU A 244 19.72 -16.56 -7.65
CA LEU A 244 20.85 -16.28 -6.76
C LEU A 244 20.62 -16.81 -5.33
N GLY A 245 19.42 -16.64 -4.78
CA GLY A 245 19.09 -17.16 -3.47
C GLY A 245 19.18 -18.68 -3.38
N LEU A 246 18.77 -19.37 -4.44
CA LEU A 246 18.95 -20.81 -4.55
C LEU A 246 20.43 -21.20 -4.60
N TYR A 247 21.21 -20.56 -5.47
CA TYR A 247 22.64 -20.83 -5.59
C TYR A 247 23.34 -20.68 -4.23
N LEU A 248 22.96 -19.65 -3.49
CA LEU A 248 23.47 -19.41 -2.14
C LEU A 248 23.05 -20.51 -1.16
N ASN A 249 21.79 -20.94 -1.18
CA ASN A 249 21.32 -22.03 -0.33
C ASN A 249 22.09 -23.32 -0.57
N GLU A 250 22.18 -23.75 -1.83
CA GLU A 250 22.93 -24.95 -2.21
C GLU A 250 24.41 -24.85 -1.81
N SER A 251 25.01 -23.66 -1.99
CA SER A 251 26.41 -23.43 -1.62
C SER A 251 26.61 -23.53 -0.11
N ILE A 252 25.73 -22.92 0.69
CA ILE A 252 25.76 -22.98 2.16
C ILE A 252 25.55 -24.43 2.64
N ALA A 253 24.55 -25.13 2.10
CA ALA A 253 24.26 -26.52 2.46
C ALA A 253 25.44 -27.46 2.13
N ASN A 254 26.08 -27.29 0.97
CA ASN A 254 27.27 -28.06 0.60
C ASN A 254 28.47 -27.72 1.49
N SER A 255 28.63 -26.45 1.88
CA SER A 255 29.67 -26.04 2.82
C SER A 255 29.49 -26.74 4.17
N ALA A 256 28.27 -26.75 4.72
CA ALA A 256 27.97 -27.42 5.97
C ALA A 256 28.24 -28.94 5.91
N LYS A 257 27.89 -29.60 4.80
CA LYS A 257 28.08 -31.06 4.65
C LYS A 257 29.55 -31.47 4.46
N TYR A 258 30.32 -30.68 3.72
CA TYR A 258 31.62 -31.13 3.20
C TYR A 258 32.82 -30.31 3.68
N ALA A 259 32.65 -29.02 3.99
CA ALA A 259 33.76 -28.15 4.39
C ALA A 259 34.05 -28.20 5.89
N PHE A 260 33.05 -28.54 6.72
CA PHE A 260 33.18 -28.56 8.19
C PHE A 260 32.64 -29.87 8.81
N PRO A 261 33.11 -31.06 8.41
CA PRO A 261 32.67 -32.30 9.03
C PRO A 261 33.22 -32.44 10.46
N ASP A 262 32.49 -33.14 11.33
CA ASP A 262 32.81 -33.42 12.73
C ASP A 262 32.87 -32.18 13.66
N ASP A 263 32.00 -31.18 13.45
CA ASP A 263 31.96 -29.94 14.24
C ASP A 263 33.32 -29.23 14.31
N ARG A 264 34.04 -29.21 13.18
CA ARG A 264 35.27 -28.42 13.07
C ARG A 264 34.99 -26.93 13.02
N ASP A 265 35.84 -26.16 13.70
CA ASP A 265 35.84 -24.70 13.63
C ASP A 265 36.10 -24.22 12.20
N GLY A 266 35.51 -23.09 11.81
CA GLY A 266 35.66 -22.59 10.45
C GLY A 266 35.11 -21.19 10.19
N ALA A 267 35.40 -20.67 8.99
CA ALA A 267 34.89 -19.38 8.53
C ALA A 267 34.29 -19.46 7.12
N LEU A 268 33.06 -18.96 6.99
CA LEU A 268 32.36 -18.79 5.71
C LEU A 268 32.31 -17.30 5.33
N GLU A 269 32.79 -16.95 4.13
CA GLU A 269 32.79 -15.58 3.61
C GLU A 269 31.97 -15.49 2.30
N ILE A 270 30.94 -14.64 2.31
CA ILE A 270 29.99 -14.49 1.19
C ILE A 270 30.07 -13.06 0.63
N ASP A 271 30.59 -12.90 -0.58
CA ASP A 271 30.69 -11.60 -1.24
C ASP A 271 29.84 -11.53 -2.52
N LEU A 272 28.82 -10.66 -2.50
CA LEU A 272 28.13 -10.23 -3.72
C LEU A 272 28.70 -8.87 -4.13
N TYR A 273 29.31 -8.81 -5.32
CA TYR A 273 29.89 -7.59 -5.85
C TYR A 273 29.34 -7.30 -7.24
N TRP A 274 28.92 -6.06 -7.47
CA TRP A 274 28.47 -5.61 -8.78
C TRP A 274 29.41 -4.54 -9.31
N PRO A 275 30.11 -4.76 -10.44
CA PRO A 275 30.96 -3.73 -11.01
C PRO A 275 30.07 -2.58 -11.48
N LYS A 276 30.19 -1.40 -10.85
CA LYS A 276 29.63 -0.17 -11.42
C LYS A 276 30.28 0.05 -12.77
N ALA A 277 29.46 0.12 -13.83
CA ALA A 277 29.94 0.43 -15.17
C ALA A 277 30.69 1.77 -15.13
N ALA A 278 31.93 1.78 -15.62
CA ALA A 278 32.75 2.98 -15.67
C ALA A 278 32.20 3.93 -16.76
N GLY A 279 31.35 4.87 -16.36
CA GLY A 279 30.95 6.03 -17.17
C GLY A 279 29.57 5.94 -17.84
N PRO A 280 29.04 7.10 -18.29
CA PRO A 280 27.64 7.28 -18.73
C PRO A 280 27.27 6.63 -20.08
N TYR A 281 28.19 5.89 -20.72
CA TYR A 281 27.95 5.25 -22.04
C TYR A 281 28.40 3.79 -22.14
N ALA A 282 28.67 3.12 -21.03
CA ALA A 282 29.04 1.70 -21.05
C ALA A 282 27.79 0.82 -21.23
N TYR A 283 27.40 0.57 -22.48
CA TYR A 283 26.54 -0.58 -22.81
C TYR A 283 27.25 -1.86 -22.35
N PRO A 284 26.54 -2.83 -21.74
CA PRO A 284 27.15 -4.06 -21.28
C PRO A 284 27.43 -4.95 -22.49
N ILE A 285 28.59 -4.76 -23.12
CA ILE A 285 29.22 -5.85 -23.87
C ILE A 285 29.66 -6.85 -22.81
N MET A 286 28.85 -7.90 -22.68
CA MET A 286 29.04 -9.10 -21.89
C MET A 286 30.49 -9.62 -21.99
N ALA A 287 31.36 -9.17 -21.09
CA ALA A 287 32.60 -9.86 -20.79
C ALA A 287 32.28 -10.94 -19.74
N TRP A 288 31.97 -12.15 -20.19
CA TRP A 288 31.73 -13.37 -19.39
C TRP A 288 32.95 -13.81 -18.52
N ALA A 289 33.95 -12.95 -18.33
CA ALA A 289 35.24 -13.30 -17.73
C ALA A 289 35.36 -13.00 -16.23
N LYS A 290 34.42 -12.28 -15.60
CA LYS A 290 34.42 -12.04 -14.14
C LYS A 290 33.03 -12.29 -13.57
N ARG A 291 32.85 -13.45 -12.92
CA ARG A 291 31.57 -13.87 -12.32
C ARG A 291 31.17 -12.87 -11.21
N PRO A 292 30.02 -12.16 -11.28
CA PRO A 292 29.62 -11.10 -10.35
C PRO A 292 29.30 -11.57 -8.92
N PHE A 293 29.71 -12.78 -8.56
CA PHE A 293 29.48 -13.39 -7.28
C PHE A 293 30.74 -14.19 -6.91
N ARG A 294 31.25 -13.98 -5.69
CA ARG A 294 32.40 -14.71 -5.18
C ARG A 294 32.06 -15.25 -3.79
N LEU A 295 31.95 -16.57 -3.69
CA LEU A 295 31.96 -17.27 -2.42
C LEU A 295 33.40 -17.64 -2.10
N ILE A 296 33.90 -17.23 -0.92
CA ILE A 296 35.23 -17.64 -0.44
C ILE A 296 35.02 -18.42 0.86
N MET A 297 35.44 -19.68 0.86
CA MET A 297 35.47 -20.50 2.08
C MET A 297 36.91 -20.60 2.55
N ARG A 298 37.15 -20.39 3.85
CA ARG A 298 38.49 -20.54 4.45
C ARG A 298 38.39 -21.41 5.70
N GLU A 299 39.25 -22.43 5.78
CA GLU A 299 39.63 -23.04 7.06
C GLU A 299 40.53 -22.04 7.81
N VAL A 300 40.35 -21.92 9.12
CA VAL A 300 41.25 -21.18 10.03
C VAL A 300 41.90 -22.19 10.95
#